data_AF-A0A9D8IHY8-F1
#
_entry.id   AF-A0A9D8IHY8-F1
#
_cell.length_a   1.000
_cell.length_b   1.000
_cell.length_c   1.000
_cell.angle_alpha   90.00
_cell.angle_beta   90.00
_cell.angle_gamma   90.00
#
_symmetry.space_group_name_H-M   'P 1'
#
loop_
_entity.id
_entity.type
_entity.pdbx_description
1 polymer ?
#
loop_
_entity_poly.entity_id
_entity_poly.type
_entity_poly.pdbx_seq_one_letter_code
_entity_poly.pdbx_strand_id
1 'polypeptide(L)'
;MAIDLNPKQRETGKANFQQVAGDLTRRGFMKSMGVGASVAAASPLVYFGYKSIGKPVKAALIGGGDEGGILVGAHNPDFLKFVAVADIRPYNRERIMKGDPKVPLRPGFNKLYGPESKDIAIYDDYRKILDNKDIEAVVIATPLSTHAKIAIDCMRAGKHVLCEKLMAWNISQCKKMIQVAKETGRILSIGHQRHYSMLYAHAHEILEAGILGEVRHIRALWHRNNSWPFRDESAAGYKLAEGYAQPHFRDGWYPPIYDIDEKELKGKTEEHGFKSVEELVRWRLYNETGGGLMAELGSHQMDACSIFLGKVHPLAVTGVGGKFFYGPGRNDRESDDSIFITYEFPGPNHPLGKNKGKDSDDIVVVTYSSLNTNSFESYGECVMGSRGSMVVEQEQSIYLYTERDPNKKATDARSTEVSVTTGPGGKPAMEASSTWGPGAGPPAAGGGAPAAGGPGAAVSRGYKEEMEDFAYCIREWDSKLGYEKDPAGRFKQRLPRCHGEVAMADAIIALTANLSMKSRQRIEFNENWFKGDAPEVPDKDTKPRLNVT
;
A
#
# COMPACT_ATOMS: atom_id res chain seq x y z
N MET A 1 -7.52 14.63 -7.94
CA MET A 1 -6.41 15.21 -8.73
C MET A 1 -6.90 16.47 -9.43
N ALA A 2 -6.04 17.42 -9.78
CA ALA A 2 -6.29 18.66 -10.50
C ALA A 2 -6.59 18.33 -11.96
N ILE A 3 -7.68 17.61 -12.10
CA ILE A 3 -8.62 17.70 -13.19
C ILE A 3 -9.84 18.23 -12.44
N ASP A 4 -10.15 19.52 -12.62
CA ASP A 4 -11.35 20.14 -12.06
C ASP A 4 -12.57 19.61 -12.82
N LEU A 5 -12.86 18.32 -12.56
CA LEU A 5 -13.92 17.58 -13.20
C LEU A 5 -15.23 17.99 -12.55
N ASN A 6 -16.10 18.60 -13.33
CA ASN A 6 -17.46 18.84 -12.89
C ASN A 6 -18.19 17.50 -12.65
N PRO A 7 -19.32 17.50 -11.91
CA PRO A 7 -20.04 16.27 -11.57
C PRO A 7 -20.38 15.39 -12.77
N LYS A 8 -20.77 16.00 -13.90
CA LYS A 8 -21.09 15.28 -15.14
C LYS A 8 -19.86 14.57 -15.71
N GLN A 9 -18.71 15.23 -15.77
CA GLN A 9 -17.47 14.61 -16.26
C GLN A 9 -16.99 13.46 -15.36
N ARG A 10 -17.23 13.55 -14.05
CA ARG A 10 -16.96 12.46 -13.10
C ARG A 10 -17.88 11.27 -13.32
N GLU A 11 -19.18 11.53 -13.50
CA GLU A 11 -20.16 10.49 -13.81
C GLU A 11 -19.81 9.77 -15.11
N THR A 12 -19.49 10.51 -16.16
CA THR A 12 -19.13 9.92 -17.44
C THR A 12 -17.83 9.11 -17.37
N GLY A 13 -16.80 9.63 -16.69
CA GLY A 13 -15.55 8.90 -16.49
C GLY A 13 -15.75 7.57 -15.72
N LYS A 14 -16.66 7.56 -14.74
CA LYS A 14 -17.05 6.32 -14.01
C LYS A 14 -17.81 5.35 -14.91
N ALA A 15 -18.78 5.84 -15.69
CA ALA A 15 -19.57 5.02 -16.59
C ALA A 15 -18.68 4.29 -17.62
N ASN A 16 -17.71 5.01 -18.20
CA ASN A 16 -16.70 4.41 -19.09
C ASN A 16 -15.93 3.29 -18.45
N PHE A 17 -15.40 3.54 -17.26
CA PHE A 17 -14.63 2.55 -16.54
C PHE A 17 -15.47 1.29 -16.29
N GLN A 18 -16.71 1.47 -15.82
CA GLN A 18 -17.63 0.36 -15.55
C GLN A 18 -17.96 -0.45 -16.82
N GLN A 19 -18.19 0.23 -17.95
CA GLN A 19 -18.44 -0.43 -19.23
C GLN A 19 -17.24 -1.27 -19.67
N VAL A 20 -16.04 -0.66 -19.72
CA VAL A 20 -14.82 -1.35 -20.17
C VAL A 20 -14.45 -2.49 -19.23
N ALA A 21 -14.45 -2.25 -17.92
CA ALA A 21 -14.14 -3.28 -16.93
C ALA A 21 -15.13 -4.45 -17.01
N GLY A 22 -16.44 -4.17 -17.17
CA GLY A 22 -17.46 -5.20 -17.38
C GLY A 22 -17.22 -6.05 -18.63
N ASP A 23 -16.85 -5.44 -19.74
CA ASP A 23 -16.55 -6.14 -21.00
C ASP A 23 -15.25 -6.95 -20.93
N LEU A 24 -14.24 -6.49 -20.19
CA LEU A 24 -13.03 -7.26 -19.93
C LEU A 24 -13.30 -8.45 -19.00
N THR A 25 -14.08 -8.24 -17.94
CA THR A 25 -14.44 -9.28 -16.96
C THR A 25 -15.22 -10.41 -17.63
N ARG A 26 -16.24 -10.09 -18.45
CA ARG A 26 -17.01 -11.08 -19.23
C ARG A 26 -16.09 -11.93 -20.13
N ARG A 27 -15.09 -11.32 -20.77
CA ARG A 27 -14.13 -12.02 -21.64
C ARG A 27 -13.15 -12.90 -20.86
N GLY A 28 -12.64 -12.41 -19.74
CA GLY A 28 -11.77 -13.18 -18.84
C GLY A 28 -12.49 -14.40 -18.27
N PHE A 29 -13.74 -14.22 -17.83
CA PHE A 29 -14.55 -15.29 -17.25
C PHE A 29 -15.00 -16.34 -18.29
N MET A 30 -15.30 -15.94 -19.53
CA MET A 30 -15.54 -16.90 -20.63
C MET A 30 -14.29 -17.68 -21.04
N LYS A 31 -13.08 -17.17 -20.76
CA LYS A 31 -11.83 -17.91 -20.98
C LYS A 31 -11.49 -18.85 -19.82
N SER A 32 -11.86 -18.50 -18.59
CA SER A 32 -11.54 -19.29 -17.40
C SER A 32 -12.59 -20.35 -17.06
N MET A 33 -13.80 -20.25 -17.61
CA MET A 33 -14.85 -21.25 -17.46
C MET A 33 -15.28 -21.81 -18.82
N GLY A 34 -15.10 -23.12 -19.02
CA GLY A 34 -15.83 -23.84 -20.05
C GLY A 34 -17.33 -23.54 -19.93
N VAL A 35 -17.97 -23.33 -21.09
CA VAL A 35 -19.38 -22.96 -21.29
C VAL A 35 -20.29 -23.55 -20.20
N GLY A 36 -20.75 -22.76 -19.22
CA GLY A 36 -21.73 -23.29 -18.25
C GLY A 36 -22.06 -22.56 -16.94
N ALA A 37 -21.30 -21.59 -16.42
CA ALA A 37 -21.71 -20.91 -15.16
C ALA A 37 -21.93 -19.40 -15.32
N SER A 38 -23.07 -18.97 -14.80
CA SER A 38 -23.59 -17.60 -14.79
C SER A 38 -22.68 -16.59 -14.09
N VAL A 39 -22.56 -15.42 -14.71
CA VAL A 39 -21.82 -14.23 -14.28
C VAL A 39 -22.32 -13.72 -12.92
N ALA A 40 -21.72 -14.18 -11.83
CA ALA A 40 -21.80 -13.51 -10.53
C ALA A 40 -20.48 -12.77 -10.31
N ALA A 41 -20.55 -11.51 -9.86
CA ALA A 41 -19.39 -10.69 -9.51
C ALA A 41 -18.41 -11.53 -8.68
N ALA A 42 -17.20 -11.76 -9.20
CA ALA A 42 -16.23 -12.62 -8.54
C ALA A 42 -15.96 -12.06 -7.14
N SER A 43 -16.20 -12.87 -6.10
CA SER A 43 -15.79 -12.50 -4.75
C SER A 43 -14.27 -12.34 -4.71
N PRO A 44 -13.71 -11.51 -3.80
CA PRO A 44 -12.26 -11.33 -3.70
C PRO A 44 -11.49 -12.66 -3.55
N LEU A 45 -12.07 -13.63 -2.83
CA LEU A 45 -11.63 -15.03 -2.76
C LEU A 45 -11.38 -15.64 -4.15
N VAL A 46 -12.39 -15.59 -5.02
CA VAL A 46 -12.32 -16.15 -6.39
C VAL A 46 -11.32 -15.39 -7.24
N TYR A 47 -11.33 -14.06 -7.18
CA TYR A 47 -10.46 -13.23 -8.01
C TYR A 47 -8.98 -13.37 -7.64
N PHE A 48 -8.65 -13.30 -6.35
CA PHE A 48 -7.27 -13.43 -5.88
C PHE A 48 -6.84 -14.90 -5.72
N GLY A 49 -7.77 -15.85 -5.81
CA GLY A 49 -7.50 -17.29 -5.86
C GLY A 49 -7.17 -17.93 -4.52
N TYR A 50 -7.73 -17.41 -3.43
CA TYR A 50 -7.69 -18.04 -2.10
C TYR A 50 -9.07 -18.55 -1.71
N LYS A 51 -9.15 -19.50 -0.77
CA LYS A 51 -10.41 -20.16 -0.37
C LYS A 51 -10.64 -20.00 1.12
N SER A 52 -11.87 -20.24 1.56
CA SER A 52 -12.17 -20.41 2.99
C SER A 52 -11.27 -21.47 3.61
N ILE A 53 -10.75 -21.20 4.80
CA ILE A 53 -9.95 -22.17 5.58
C ILE A 53 -10.79 -22.70 6.73
N GLY A 54 -10.55 -23.96 7.12
CA GLY A 54 -11.33 -24.59 8.20
C GLY A 54 -10.92 -24.15 9.61
N LYS A 55 -9.63 -23.87 9.83
CA LYS A 55 -9.10 -23.44 11.13
C LYS A 55 -8.39 -22.09 10.97
N PRO A 56 -8.86 -21.01 11.61
CA PRO A 56 -8.18 -19.72 11.58
C PRO A 56 -6.74 -19.82 12.08
N VAL A 57 -5.84 -19.02 11.50
CA VAL A 57 -4.47 -18.83 11.98
C VAL A 57 -4.50 -18.05 13.29
N LYS A 58 -3.94 -18.62 14.36
CA LYS A 58 -3.74 -17.90 15.62
C LYS A 58 -2.59 -16.92 15.47
N ALA A 59 -2.87 -15.64 15.53
CA ALA A 59 -1.89 -14.58 15.32
C ALA A 59 -1.72 -13.68 16.54
N ALA A 60 -0.58 -12.99 16.62
CA ALA A 60 -0.39 -11.87 17.53
C ALA A 60 -0.16 -10.56 16.78
N LEU A 61 -0.72 -9.47 17.30
CA LEU A 61 -0.43 -8.12 16.82
C LEU A 61 0.79 -7.57 17.57
N ILE A 62 1.80 -7.07 16.86
CA ILE A 62 2.94 -6.36 17.45
C ILE A 62 2.86 -4.91 16.97
N GLY A 63 2.52 -3.98 17.87
CA GLY A 63 2.22 -2.57 17.55
C GLY A 63 0.72 -2.28 17.53
N GLY A 64 0.18 -1.80 18.66
CA GLY A 64 -1.21 -1.34 18.86
C GLY A 64 -1.42 0.14 18.50
N GLY A 65 -0.60 0.66 17.58
CA GLY A 65 -0.68 2.02 17.07
C GLY A 65 -1.88 2.24 16.15
N ASP A 66 -1.84 3.34 15.40
CA ASP A 66 -2.93 3.73 14.50
C ASP A 66 -3.19 2.69 13.41
N GLU A 67 -2.13 2.18 12.78
CA GLU A 67 -2.22 1.15 11.75
C GLU A 67 -2.62 -0.20 12.35
N GLY A 68 -2.04 -0.59 13.49
CA GLY A 68 -2.46 -1.79 14.22
C GLY A 68 -3.95 -1.80 14.53
N GLY A 69 -4.53 -0.66 14.89
CA GLY A 69 -5.98 -0.51 15.07
C GLY A 69 -6.79 -0.71 13.78
N ILE A 70 -6.27 -0.28 12.62
CA ILE A 70 -6.90 -0.50 11.30
C ILE A 70 -6.85 -1.98 10.93
N LEU A 71 -5.71 -2.64 11.13
CA LEU A 71 -5.54 -4.07 10.88
C LEU A 71 -6.47 -4.90 11.77
N VAL A 72 -6.60 -4.54 13.05
CA VAL A 72 -7.61 -5.14 13.94
C VAL A 72 -9.01 -4.87 13.40
N GLY A 73 -9.33 -3.68 12.91
CA GLY A 73 -10.64 -3.40 12.32
C GLY A 73 -10.94 -4.17 11.03
N ALA A 74 -9.92 -4.46 10.24
CA ALA A 74 -10.05 -5.03 8.89
C ALA A 74 -9.95 -6.57 8.84
N HIS A 75 -9.34 -7.21 9.83
CA HIS A 75 -9.10 -8.66 9.77
C HIS A 75 -10.40 -9.47 9.75
N ASN A 76 -10.33 -10.67 9.17
CA ASN A 76 -11.39 -11.65 9.22
C ASN A 76 -11.06 -12.74 10.25
N PRO A 77 -11.78 -12.86 11.38
CA PRO A 77 -11.57 -13.91 12.39
C PRO A 77 -11.68 -15.34 11.87
N ASP A 78 -12.38 -15.57 10.76
CA ASP A 78 -12.49 -16.90 10.13
C ASP A 78 -11.19 -17.33 9.45
N PHE A 79 -10.29 -16.38 9.16
CA PHE A 79 -8.99 -16.62 8.54
C PHE A 79 -7.86 -16.42 9.53
N LEU A 80 -7.86 -15.31 10.27
CA LEU A 80 -6.80 -14.92 11.17
C LEU A 80 -7.43 -14.42 12.47
N LYS A 81 -7.19 -15.13 13.57
CA LYS A 81 -7.71 -14.76 14.91
C LYS A 81 -6.57 -14.24 15.77
N PHE A 82 -6.68 -12.99 16.22
CA PHE A 82 -5.73 -12.44 17.17
C PHE A 82 -5.95 -13.05 18.55
N VAL A 83 -4.91 -13.67 19.11
CA VAL A 83 -4.90 -14.27 20.45
C VAL A 83 -3.96 -13.53 21.41
N ALA A 84 -3.17 -12.59 20.90
CA ALA A 84 -2.28 -11.76 21.68
C ALA A 84 -2.02 -10.40 21.01
N VAL A 85 -1.62 -9.42 21.81
CA VAL A 85 -1.09 -8.14 21.37
C VAL A 85 0.13 -7.74 22.19
N ALA A 86 1.16 -7.19 21.55
CA ALA A 86 2.30 -6.57 22.20
C ALA A 86 2.46 -5.12 21.77
N ASP A 87 2.57 -4.20 22.73
CA ASP A 87 2.95 -2.81 22.49
C ASP A 87 3.65 -2.26 23.74
N ILE A 88 4.82 -1.64 23.56
CA ILE A 88 5.59 -1.06 24.66
C ILE A 88 4.86 0.12 25.32
N ARG A 89 3.96 0.81 24.59
CA ARG A 89 3.21 1.96 25.10
C ARG A 89 1.95 1.51 25.86
N PRO A 90 1.83 1.80 27.16
CA PRO A 90 0.60 1.55 27.93
C PRO A 90 -0.65 2.13 27.27
N TYR A 91 -0.56 3.36 26.75
CA TYR A 91 -1.68 4.01 26.07
C TYR A 91 -2.19 3.19 24.88
N ASN A 92 -1.29 2.65 24.05
CA ASN A 92 -1.66 1.82 22.91
C ASN A 92 -2.27 0.49 23.34
N ARG A 93 -1.72 -0.16 24.39
CA ARG A 93 -2.28 -1.40 24.95
C ARG A 93 -3.72 -1.21 25.45
N GLU A 94 -4.04 -0.09 26.09
CA GLU A 94 -5.43 0.19 26.47
C GLU A 94 -6.30 0.50 25.25
N ARG A 95 -5.82 1.35 24.34
CA ARG A 95 -6.59 1.83 23.20
C ARG A 95 -6.91 0.70 22.22
N ILE A 96 -5.99 -0.23 21.97
CA ILE A 96 -6.23 -1.33 21.04
C ILE A 96 -7.32 -2.29 21.55
N MET A 97 -7.50 -2.39 22.87
CA MET A 97 -8.61 -3.14 23.47
C MET A 97 -9.93 -2.39 23.37
N LYS A 98 -9.93 -1.09 23.73
CA LYS A 98 -11.14 -0.25 23.82
C LYS A 98 -11.67 0.22 22.46
N GLY A 99 -10.77 0.43 21.49
CA GLY A 99 -11.04 1.09 20.23
C GLY A 99 -10.86 2.60 20.29
N ASP A 100 -10.83 3.22 19.11
CA ASP A 100 -10.81 4.67 18.96
C ASP A 100 -12.22 5.22 18.69
N PRO A 101 -12.81 6.00 19.61
CA PRO A 101 -14.17 6.51 19.44
C PRO A 101 -14.31 7.49 18.28
N LYS A 102 -13.22 8.15 17.85
CA LYS A 102 -13.23 9.13 16.76
C LYS A 102 -13.02 8.49 15.39
N VAL A 103 -12.56 7.23 15.34
CA VAL A 103 -12.20 6.54 14.10
C VAL A 103 -12.88 5.17 14.03
N PRO A 104 -14.05 5.07 13.37
CA PRO A 104 -14.84 3.83 13.31
C PRO A 104 -14.09 2.61 12.78
N LEU A 105 -13.06 2.83 11.95
CA LEU A 105 -12.18 1.79 11.40
C LEU A 105 -11.26 1.15 12.44
N ARG A 106 -11.18 1.70 13.66
CA ARG A 106 -10.37 1.17 14.77
C ARG A 106 -11.28 0.77 15.93
N PRO A 107 -12.14 -0.24 15.77
CA PRO A 107 -13.17 -0.60 16.75
C PRO A 107 -12.61 -1.18 18.06
N GLY A 108 -11.37 -1.68 18.04
CA GLY A 108 -10.74 -2.34 19.18
C GLY A 108 -11.25 -3.77 19.42
N PHE A 109 -10.46 -4.54 20.17
CA PHE A 109 -10.74 -5.96 20.40
C PHE A 109 -12.03 -6.21 21.19
N ASN A 110 -12.38 -5.35 22.15
CA ASN A 110 -13.60 -5.52 22.95
C ASN A 110 -14.87 -5.49 22.10
N LYS A 111 -14.89 -4.64 21.06
CA LYS A 111 -16.03 -4.55 20.16
C LYS A 111 -16.08 -5.72 19.18
N LEU A 112 -14.94 -6.18 18.69
CA LEU A 112 -14.87 -7.22 17.66
C LEU A 112 -15.06 -8.64 18.21
N TYR A 113 -14.47 -8.95 19.37
CA TYR A 113 -14.52 -10.29 19.95
C TYR A 113 -15.49 -10.41 21.13
N GLY A 114 -16.08 -9.30 21.59
CA GLY A 114 -17.02 -9.31 22.72
C GLY A 114 -16.38 -9.95 23.97
N PRO A 115 -17.06 -10.89 24.66
CA PRO A 115 -16.50 -11.54 25.85
C PRO A 115 -15.17 -12.26 25.62
N GLU A 116 -14.92 -12.78 24.42
CA GLU A 116 -13.67 -13.50 24.07
C GLU A 116 -12.46 -12.55 24.03
N SER A 117 -12.65 -11.22 24.00
CA SER A 117 -11.53 -10.28 24.05
C SER A 117 -10.71 -10.39 25.34
N LYS A 118 -11.29 -10.97 26.41
CA LYS A 118 -10.60 -11.23 27.68
C LYS A 118 -9.51 -12.30 27.57
N ASP A 119 -9.60 -13.16 26.56
CA ASP A 119 -8.63 -14.22 26.32
C ASP A 119 -7.41 -13.74 25.50
N ILE A 120 -7.43 -12.48 25.03
CA ILE A 120 -6.30 -11.89 24.32
C ILE A 120 -5.22 -11.52 25.33
N ALA A 121 -4.08 -12.20 25.23
CA ALA A 121 -2.92 -11.88 26.05
C ALA A 121 -2.35 -10.51 25.66
N ILE A 122 -2.11 -9.65 26.65
CA ILE A 122 -1.51 -8.32 26.45
C ILE A 122 -0.08 -8.34 26.99
N TYR A 123 0.88 -8.02 26.13
CA TYR A 123 2.29 -7.93 26.47
C TYR A 123 2.80 -6.49 26.33
N ASP A 124 3.67 -6.09 27.26
CA ASP A 124 4.47 -4.86 27.19
C ASP A 124 5.69 -5.02 26.26
N ASP A 125 6.01 -6.23 25.81
CA ASP A 125 7.18 -6.53 24.99
C ASP A 125 6.91 -7.69 24.03
N TYR A 126 7.25 -7.51 22.75
CA TYR A 126 7.08 -8.56 21.73
C TYR A 126 7.96 -9.78 21.98
N ARG A 127 9.08 -9.65 22.71
CA ARG A 127 9.96 -10.77 23.04
C ARG A 127 9.20 -11.87 23.79
N LYS A 128 8.17 -11.51 24.57
CA LYS A 128 7.28 -12.46 25.27
C LYS A 128 6.40 -13.27 24.32
N ILE A 129 6.15 -12.80 23.09
CA ILE A 129 5.43 -13.56 22.06
C ILE A 129 6.30 -14.69 21.51
N LEU A 130 7.62 -14.52 21.45
CA LEU A 130 8.53 -15.47 20.80
C LEU A 130 8.39 -16.89 21.37
N ASP A 131 8.32 -17.01 22.70
CA ASP A 131 8.23 -18.29 23.41
C ASP A 131 6.82 -18.92 23.40
N ASN A 132 5.80 -18.16 22.99
CA ASN A 132 4.43 -18.65 22.98
C ASN A 132 4.17 -19.52 21.74
N LYS A 133 4.00 -20.83 21.96
CA LYS A 133 3.78 -21.86 20.94
C LYS A 133 2.36 -21.88 20.38
N ASP A 134 1.40 -21.24 21.04
CA ASP A 134 0.02 -21.13 20.53
C ASP A 134 -0.10 -20.10 19.40
N ILE A 135 0.90 -19.23 19.23
CA ILE A 135 0.92 -18.20 18.20
C ILE A 135 1.66 -18.74 16.97
N GLU A 136 0.92 -18.89 15.87
CA GLU A 136 1.40 -19.41 14.59
C GLU A 136 2.00 -18.31 13.70
N ALA A 137 1.46 -17.10 13.81
CA ALA A 137 1.86 -15.95 12.99
C ALA A 137 1.88 -14.64 13.79
N VAL A 138 2.56 -13.62 13.26
CA VAL A 138 2.53 -12.26 13.78
C VAL A 138 2.16 -11.27 12.70
N VAL A 139 1.42 -10.23 13.08
CA VAL A 139 1.15 -9.04 12.28
C VAL A 139 1.89 -7.88 12.94
N ILE A 140 2.86 -7.27 12.25
CA ILE A 140 3.75 -6.24 12.79
C ILE A 140 3.33 -4.88 12.24
N ALA A 141 3.07 -3.91 13.12
CA ALA A 141 2.67 -2.53 12.81
C ALA A 141 3.40 -1.53 13.73
N THR A 142 4.73 -1.66 13.81
CA THR A 142 5.61 -0.87 14.68
C THR A 142 6.30 0.26 13.88
N PRO A 143 7.13 1.12 14.51
CA PRO A 143 7.95 2.07 13.77
C PRO A 143 8.90 1.39 12.78
N LEU A 144 9.12 2.00 11.61
CA LEU A 144 9.88 1.42 10.48
C LEU A 144 11.25 0.86 10.88
N SER A 145 12.00 1.58 11.73
CA SER A 145 13.33 1.15 12.18
C SER A 145 13.36 -0.16 12.97
N THR A 146 12.20 -0.64 13.44
CA THR A 146 12.06 -1.86 14.23
C THR A 146 11.59 -3.08 13.43
N HIS A 147 11.02 -2.86 12.23
CA HIS A 147 10.39 -3.91 11.40
C HIS A 147 11.29 -5.12 11.22
N ALA A 148 12.50 -4.91 10.68
CA ALA A 148 13.40 -5.99 10.35
C ALA A 148 13.81 -6.82 11.57
N LYS A 149 14.13 -6.17 12.70
CA LYS A 149 14.53 -6.86 13.93
C LYS A 149 13.41 -7.76 14.45
N ILE A 150 12.20 -7.19 14.58
CA ILE A 150 11.04 -7.91 15.11
C ILE A 150 10.64 -9.06 14.18
N ALA A 151 10.61 -8.82 12.87
CA ALA A 151 10.28 -9.84 11.88
C ALA A 151 11.28 -11.02 11.90
N ILE A 152 12.58 -10.72 11.95
CA ILE A 152 13.64 -11.74 12.00
C ILE A 152 13.55 -12.56 13.29
N ASP A 153 13.36 -11.92 14.44
CA ASP A 153 13.19 -12.62 15.71
C ASP A 153 11.96 -13.54 15.69
N CYS A 154 10.83 -13.07 15.15
CA CYS A 154 9.61 -13.85 15.05
C CYS A 154 9.76 -15.06 14.12
N MET A 155 10.41 -14.89 12.96
CA MET A 155 10.68 -16.00 12.04
C MET A 155 11.63 -17.03 12.65
N ARG A 156 12.69 -16.57 13.33
CA ARG A 156 13.62 -17.45 14.07
C ARG A 156 12.91 -18.20 15.21
N ALA A 157 11.88 -17.59 15.82
CA ALA A 157 11.00 -18.24 16.79
C ALA A 157 9.91 -19.14 16.15
N GLY A 158 9.98 -19.39 14.84
CA GLY A 158 9.08 -20.31 14.13
C GLY A 158 7.72 -19.73 13.74
N LYS A 159 7.56 -18.40 13.76
CA LYS A 159 6.29 -17.73 13.43
C LYS A 159 6.29 -17.21 11.99
N HIS A 160 5.16 -17.31 11.31
CA HIS A 160 4.94 -16.63 10.03
C HIS A 160 4.78 -15.13 10.26
N VAL A 161 5.19 -14.29 9.32
CA VAL A 161 5.22 -12.82 9.48
C VAL A 161 4.44 -12.13 8.37
N LEU A 162 3.47 -11.30 8.76
CA LEU A 162 2.95 -10.19 7.98
C LEU A 162 3.46 -8.89 8.63
N CYS A 163 4.29 -8.12 7.93
CA CYS A 163 4.84 -6.87 8.46
C CYS A 163 4.32 -5.69 7.65
N GLU A 164 3.83 -4.65 8.30
CA GLU A 164 3.45 -3.42 7.62
C GLU A 164 4.58 -2.85 6.77
N LYS A 165 4.20 -2.09 5.76
CA LYS A 165 5.16 -1.38 4.93
C LYS A 165 5.76 -0.19 5.72
N LEU A 166 6.93 0.32 5.37
CA LEU A 166 7.85 -0.23 4.38
C LEU A 166 8.56 -1.47 4.95
N MET A 167 8.99 -2.39 4.08
CA MET A 167 9.58 -3.68 4.49
C MET A 167 10.66 -3.55 5.57
N ALA A 168 11.61 -2.64 5.38
CA ALA A 168 12.63 -2.31 6.38
C ALA A 168 13.16 -0.88 6.14
N TRP A 169 13.97 -0.39 7.08
CA TRP A 169 14.56 0.95 7.03
C TRP A 169 15.68 1.09 5.98
N ASN A 170 16.38 -0.01 5.66
CA ASN A 170 17.34 -0.05 4.56
C ASN A 170 17.25 -1.37 3.75
N ILE A 171 17.84 -1.40 2.57
CA ILE A 171 17.77 -2.51 1.61
C ILE A 171 18.55 -3.72 2.12
N SER A 172 19.66 -3.50 2.82
CA SER A 172 20.41 -4.58 3.49
C SER A 172 19.52 -5.37 4.47
N GLN A 173 18.70 -4.67 5.26
CA GLN A 173 17.73 -5.31 6.16
C GLN A 173 16.62 -6.03 5.39
N CYS A 174 16.14 -5.49 4.26
CA CYS A 174 15.16 -6.19 3.41
C CYS A 174 15.72 -7.53 2.93
N LYS A 175 16.95 -7.54 2.40
CA LYS A 175 17.63 -8.77 1.97
C LYS A 175 17.79 -9.77 3.12
N LYS A 176 18.18 -9.28 4.30
CA LYS A 176 18.30 -10.11 5.51
C LYS A 176 16.97 -10.75 5.93
N MET A 177 15.85 -10.01 5.85
CA MET A 177 14.52 -10.56 6.13
C MET A 177 14.16 -11.70 5.16
N ILE A 178 14.41 -11.53 3.86
CA ILE A 178 14.18 -12.58 2.84
C ILE A 178 15.05 -13.80 3.12
N GLN A 179 16.32 -13.58 3.44
CA GLN A 179 17.26 -14.65 3.77
C GLN A 179 16.74 -15.46 4.97
N VAL A 180 16.36 -14.81 6.07
CA VAL A 180 15.86 -15.48 7.27
C VAL A 180 14.53 -16.20 6.99
N ALA A 181 13.65 -15.65 6.16
CA ALA A 181 12.41 -16.32 5.76
C ALA A 181 12.71 -17.65 5.04
N LYS A 182 13.70 -17.65 4.14
CA LYS A 182 14.19 -18.86 3.44
C LYS A 182 14.85 -19.85 4.41
N GLU A 183 15.73 -19.38 5.30
CA GLU A 183 16.44 -20.20 6.29
C GLU A 183 15.48 -20.90 7.27
N THR A 184 14.45 -20.20 7.73
CA THR A 184 13.50 -20.71 8.74
C THR A 184 12.28 -21.41 8.12
N GLY A 185 12.15 -21.36 6.78
CA GLY A 185 10.98 -21.84 6.05
C GLY A 185 9.69 -21.17 6.54
N ARG A 186 9.74 -19.90 6.94
CA ARG A 186 8.58 -19.12 7.38
C ARG A 186 8.13 -18.18 6.28
N ILE A 187 6.82 -18.00 6.16
CA ILE A 187 6.25 -17.04 5.20
C ILE A 187 6.53 -15.63 5.71
N LEU A 188 7.08 -14.80 4.82
CA LEU A 188 7.23 -13.37 4.97
C LEU A 188 6.36 -12.64 3.94
N SER A 189 5.40 -11.86 4.43
CA SER A 189 4.53 -10.96 3.67
C SER A 189 4.69 -9.53 4.18
N ILE A 190 4.57 -8.55 3.28
CA ILE A 190 4.61 -7.12 3.63
C ILE A 190 3.28 -6.45 3.28
N GLY A 191 2.81 -5.53 4.13
CA GLY A 191 1.53 -4.83 4.05
C GLY A 191 1.45 -3.82 2.90
N HIS A 192 1.29 -4.32 1.67
CA HIS A 192 0.96 -3.52 0.49
C HIS A 192 -0.40 -3.99 -0.03
N GLN A 193 -1.45 -3.51 0.63
CA GLN A 193 -2.83 -3.93 0.42
C GLN A 193 -3.35 -3.71 -1.02
N ARG A 194 -2.71 -2.86 -1.82
CA ARG A 194 -3.10 -2.58 -3.22
C ARG A 194 -2.99 -3.81 -4.12
N HIS A 195 -2.10 -4.77 -3.82
CA HIS A 195 -2.03 -6.06 -4.52
C HIS A 195 -3.32 -6.90 -4.37
N TYR A 196 -4.17 -6.55 -3.39
CA TYR A 196 -5.44 -7.17 -3.07
C TYR A 196 -6.64 -6.24 -3.28
N SER A 197 -6.45 -5.14 -4.02
CA SER A 197 -7.54 -4.25 -4.39
C SER A 197 -8.08 -4.60 -5.78
N MET A 198 -9.36 -4.97 -5.84
CA MET A 198 -10.07 -5.18 -7.11
C MET A 198 -10.04 -3.93 -8.00
N LEU A 199 -10.00 -2.74 -7.38
CA LEU A 199 -9.90 -1.47 -8.09
C LEU A 199 -8.61 -1.41 -8.92
N TYR A 200 -7.46 -1.62 -8.27
CA TYR A 200 -6.16 -1.62 -8.94
C TYR A 200 -5.98 -2.80 -9.90
N ALA A 201 -6.59 -3.94 -9.59
CA ALA A 201 -6.52 -5.10 -10.45
C ALA A 201 -7.27 -4.87 -11.78
N HIS A 202 -8.48 -4.30 -11.75
CA HIS A 202 -9.19 -3.87 -12.96
C HIS A 202 -8.49 -2.72 -13.70
N ALA A 203 -7.87 -1.77 -12.99
CA ALA A 203 -7.07 -0.73 -13.61
C ALA A 203 -5.91 -1.33 -14.43
N HIS A 204 -5.22 -2.33 -13.87
CA HIS A 204 -4.16 -3.05 -14.59
C HIS A 204 -4.70 -3.79 -15.82
N GLU A 205 -5.85 -4.47 -15.73
CA GLU A 205 -6.48 -5.14 -16.87
C GLU A 205 -6.82 -4.17 -18.03
N ILE A 206 -7.25 -2.95 -17.72
CA ILE A 206 -7.51 -1.90 -18.72
C ILE A 206 -6.23 -1.49 -19.45
N LEU A 207 -5.12 -1.36 -18.71
CA LEU A 207 -3.81 -1.05 -19.28
C LEU A 207 -3.30 -2.19 -20.16
N GLU A 208 -3.42 -3.43 -19.69
CA GLU A 208 -3.06 -4.63 -20.44
C GLU A 208 -3.88 -4.81 -21.72
N ALA A 209 -5.16 -4.40 -21.70
CA ALA A 209 -6.01 -4.39 -22.87
C ALA A 209 -5.64 -3.30 -23.91
N GLY A 210 -4.68 -2.43 -23.60
CA GLY A 210 -4.20 -1.37 -24.49
C GLY A 210 -5.18 -0.23 -24.69
N ILE A 211 -6.16 -0.07 -23.79
CA ILE A 211 -7.24 0.92 -23.92
C ILE A 211 -6.68 2.35 -23.94
N LEU A 212 -5.63 2.64 -23.15
CA LEU A 212 -4.99 3.96 -23.15
C LEU A 212 -3.99 4.18 -24.29
N GLY A 213 -3.77 3.18 -25.15
CA GLY A 213 -2.66 3.19 -26.09
C GLY A 213 -1.31 3.03 -25.39
N GLU A 214 -0.31 3.77 -25.84
CA GLU A 214 1.05 3.75 -25.27
C GLU A 214 1.11 4.68 -24.06
N VAL A 215 1.31 4.12 -22.87
CA VAL A 215 1.51 4.88 -21.64
C VAL A 215 2.86 5.59 -21.70
N ARG A 216 2.88 6.90 -21.44
CA ARG A 216 4.12 7.72 -21.46
C ARG A 216 4.39 8.45 -20.15
N HIS A 217 3.35 8.72 -19.37
CA HIS A 217 3.50 9.40 -18.09
C HIS A 217 2.50 8.87 -17.06
N ILE A 218 2.97 8.68 -15.83
CA ILE A 218 2.10 8.49 -14.66
C ILE A 218 2.39 9.62 -13.67
N ARG A 219 1.34 10.34 -13.27
CA ARG A 219 1.42 11.32 -12.18
C ARG A 219 0.77 10.73 -10.94
N ALA A 220 1.57 10.46 -9.92
CA ALA A 220 1.11 10.00 -8.62
C ALA A 220 1.29 11.09 -7.56
N LEU A 221 0.44 11.11 -6.54
CA LEU A 221 0.56 12.06 -5.45
C LEU A 221 -0.13 11.57 -4.18
N TRP A 222 0.36 12.08 -3.04
CA TRP A 222 -0.33 12.02 -1.76
C TRP A 222 -0.08 13.31 -0.97
N HIS A 223 -1.00 14.26 -1.07
CA HIS A 223 -0.92 15.51 -0.33
C HIS A 223 -1.90 15.56 0.85
N ARG A 224 -1.54 16.37 1.84
CA ARG A 224 -2.24 16.61 3.10
C ARG A 224 -2.13 18.09 3.45
N ASN A 225 -2.99 18.55 4.35
CA ASN A 225 -2.89 19.89 4.91
C ASN A 225 -2.90 19.84 6.44
N ASN A 226 -1.69 19.82 6.98
CA ASN A 226 -1.36 19.81 8.39
C ASN A 226 -0.88 21.20 8.86
N SER A 227 -1.16 22.28 8.10
CA SER A 227 -0.72 23.65 8.42
C SER A 227 -1.75 24.47 9.20
N TRP A 228 -2.87 23.88 9.58
CA TRP A 228 -3.90 24.55 10.39
C TRP A 228 -3.41 24.74 11.83
N PRO A 229 -3.80 25.84 12.52
CA PRO A 229 -3.46 26.04 13.92
C PRO A 229 -3.85 24.84 14.79
N PHE A 230 -2.95 24.49 15.71
CA PHE A 230 -3.18 23.39 16.64
C PHE A 230 -4.49 23.56 17.41
N ARG A 231 -5.17 22.43 17.59
CA ARG A 231 -6.28 22.27 18.51
C ARG A 231 -5.99 21.02 19.32
N ASP A 232 -6.14 21.12 20.64
CA ASP A 232 -6.01 19.95 21.49
C ASP A 232 -7.14 18.96 21.18
N GLU A 233 -6.74 17.82 20.61
CA GLU A 233 -7.61 16.70 20.27
C GLU A 233 -7.18 15.43 21.03
N SER A 234 -6.42 15.60 22.11
CA SER A 234 -5.97 14.52 22.99
C SER A 234 -7.14 13.64 23.47
N ALA A 235 -6.83 12.38 23.73
CA ALA A 235 -7.82 11.40 24.14
C ALA A 235 -8.39 11.77 25.51
N ALA A 236 -9.73 11.84 25.58
CA ALA A 236 -10.42 12.14 26.83
C ALA A 236 -10.06 11.10 27.91
N GLY A 237 -9.78 11.56 29.12
CA GLY A 237 -9.42 10.70 30.26
C GLY A 237 -7.93 10.36 30.37
N TYR A 238 -7.07 10.83 29.46
CA TYR A 238 -5.62 10.67 29.55
C TYR A 238 -4.92 11.99 29.87
N LYS A 239 -4.07 12.01 30.90
CA LYS A 239 -3.27 13.19 31.27
C LYS A 239 -2.07 13.29 30.30
N LEU A 240 -1.76 14.51 29.85
CA LEU A 240 -0.56 14.79 29.08
C LEU A 240 0.69 14.76 29.96
N ALA A 241 1.79 14.23 29.44
CA ALA A 241 3.08 14.27 30.10
C ALA A 241 3.61 15.72 30.18
N GLU A 242 4.23 16.06 31.30
CA GLU A 242 4.85 17.37 31.53
C GLU A 242 6.22 17.45 30.83
N GLY A 243 6.64 18.67 30.45
CA GLY A 243 7.95 18.91 29.84
C GLY A 243 8.02 18.71 28.32
N TYR A 244 6.93 18.28 27.67
CA TYR A 244 6.86 18.15 26.22
C TYR A 244 6.11 19.33 25.58
N ALA A 245 6.69 19.90 24.52
CA ALA A 245 6.02 20.92 23.74
C ALA A 245 4.76 20.35 23.05
N GLN A 246 3.69 21.15 23.05
CA GLN A 246 2.54 20.91 22.20
C GLN A 246 2.82 21.42 20.78
N PRO A 247 2.24 20.80 19.75
CA PRO A 247 2.45 21.26 18.40
C PRO A 247 1.83 22.65 18.18
N HIS A 248 2.45 23.43 17.32
CA HIS A 248 1.96 24.70 16.80
C HIS A 248 0.90 24.50 15.71
N PHE A 249 1.03 23.46 14.89
CA PHE A 249 0.08 23.10 13.82
C PHE A 249 -0.53 21.71 14.02
N ARG A 250 -1.68 21.45 13.40
CA ARG A 250 -2.33 20.12 13.38
C ARG A 250 -1.52 19.15 12.54
N ASP A 251 -0.60 18.47 13.19
CA ASP A 251 0.25 17.48 12.53
C ASP A 251 0.10 16.11 13.19
N GLY A 252 -0.38 15.13 12.41
CA GLY A 252 -0.54 13.75 12.87
C GLY A 252 0.79 13.05 13.20
N TRP A 253 1.93 13.59 12.77
CA TRP A 253 3.25 13.07 13.13
C TRP A 253 3.77 13.66 14.45
N TYR A 254 3.06 14.64 15.02
CA TYR A 254 3.36 15.25 16.30
C TYR A 254 2.25 14.93 17.33
N PRO A 255 1.95 13.64 17.60
CA PRO A 255 0.89 13.28 18.54
C PRO A 255 1.23 13.72 19.98
N PRO A 256 0.21 13.85 20.85
CA PRO A 256 0.40 14.09 22.27
C PRO A 256 1.15 12.91 22.92
N ILE A 257 1.97 13.23 23.92
CA ILE A 257 2.64 12.26 24.78
C ILE A 257 1.86 12.22 26.09
N TYR A 258 1.36 11.04 26.46
CA TYR A 258 0.57 10.85 27.66
C TYR A 258 1.46 10.51 28.86
N ASP A 259 1.02 10.91 30.05
CA ASP A 259 1.76 10.73 31.29
C ASP A 259 1.97 9.25 31.65
N ILE A 260 1.04 8.38 31.25
CA ILE A 260 1.13 6.94 31.44
C ILE A 260 2.29 6.33 30.64
N ASP A 261 2.51 6.82 29.40
CA ASP A 261 3.64 6.39 28.57
C ASP A 261 4.96 6.89 29.16
N GLU A 262 5.03 8.17 29.55
CA GLU A 262 6.24 8.77 30.18
C GLU A 262 6.60 8.04 31.49
N LYS A 263 5.64 7.79 32.38
CA LYS A 263 5.88 7.14 33.68
C LYS A 263 6.46 5.73 33.53
N GLU A 264 6.01 4.98 32.54
CA GLU A 264 6.44 3.58 32.38
C GLU A 264 7.74 3.45 31.59
N LEU A 265 7.94 4.29 30.56
CA LEU A 265 9.00 4.13 29.56
C LEU A 265 10.22 5.04 29.76
N LYS A 266 10.14 6.05 30.62
CA LYS A 266 11.29 6.92 30.90
C LYS A 266 12.49 6.09 31.37
N GLY A 267 13.62 6.23 30.67
CA GLY A 267 14.86 5.49 30.94
C GLY A 267 14.87 4.05 30.41
N LYS A 268 13.81 3.60 29.71
CA LYS A 268 13.71 2.26 29.11
C LYS A 268 13.58 2.27 27.59
N THR A 269 13.52 3.43 26.95
CA THR A 269 13.30 3.48 25.49
C THR A 269 14.48 2.95 24.68
N GLU A 270 15.70 3.02 25.24
CA GLU A 270 16.93 2.62 24.54
C GLU A 270 16.97 1.11 24.25
N GLU A 271 16.47 0.26 25.15
CA GLU A 271 16.37 -1.19 24.92
C GLU A 271 15.43 -1.54 23.74
N HIS A 272 14.56 -0.62 23.36
CA HIS A 272 13.65 -0.74 22.23
C HIS A 272 14.12 0.05 20.99
N GLY A 273 15.31 0.67 21.05
CA GLY A 273 15.92 1.39 19.94
C GLY A 273 15.61 2.89 19.86
N PHE A 274 15.02 3.50 20.89
CA PHE A 274 14.63 4.92 20.90
C PHE A 274 15.39 5.73 21.97
N LYS A 275 15.85 6.94 21.63
CA LYS A 275 16.61 7.86 22.49
C LYS A 275 15.76 8.43 23.62
N SER A 276 14.45 8.53 23.43
CA SER A 276 13.52 9.10 24.40
C SER A 276 12.09 8.65 24.14
N VAL A 277 11.20 8.92 25.10
CA VAL A 277 9.75 8.73 24.92
C VAL A 277 9.21 9.60 23.80
N GLU A 278 9.76 10.82 23.62
CA GLU A 278 9.40 11.68 22.48
C GLU A 278 9.77 11.06 21.14
N GLU A 279 11.00 10.54 20.98
CA GLU A 279 11.42 9.90 19.73
C GLU A 279 10.58 8.64 19.45
N LEU A 280 10.20 7.89 20.48
CA LEU A 280 9.30 6.74 20.35
C LEU A 280 7.89 7.16 19.89
N VAL A 281 7.28 8.13 20.56
CA VAL A 281 5.88 8.54 20.30
C VAL A 281 5.78 9.29 18.97
N ARG A 282 6.79 10.09 18.63
CA ARG A 282 6.86 10.95 17.44
C ARG A 282 7.87 10.46 16.41
N TRP A 283 8.06 9.14 16.34
CA TRP A 283 9.09 8.49 15.51
C TRP A 283 9.11 8.94 14.04
N ARG A 284 7.96 9.29 13.46
CA ARG A 284 7.90 9.77 12.07
C ARG A 284 8.64 11.08 11.82
N LEU A 285 8.88 11.88 12.86
CA LEU A 285 9.62 13.15 12.74
C LEU A 285 11.13 12.95 12.51
N TYR A 286 11.67 11.77 12.81
CA TYR A 286 13.11 11.49 12.76
C TYR A 286 13.43 10.58 11.59
N ASN A 287 14.48 10.91 10.83
CA ASN A 287 14.83 10.13 9.64
C ASN A 287 15.31 8.72 10.01
N GLU A 288 15.97 8.57 11.16
CA GLU A 288 16.49 7.29 11.67
C GLU A 288 15.40 6.30 12.11
N THR A 289 14.19 6.78 12.44
CA THR A 289 13.10 5.92 12.92
C THR A 289 11.93 5.86 11.95
N GLY A 290 11.68 6.91 11.15
CA GLY A 290 10.56 7.00 10.22
C GLY A 290 10.84 6.89 8.73
N GLY A 291 12.03 7.26 8.25
CA GLY A 291 12.36 7.19 6.81
C GLY A 291 11.65 8.21 5.89
N GLY A 292 10.80 9.08 6.44
CA GLY A 292 10.21 10.23 5.74
C GLY A 292 9.09 9.89 4.75
N LEU A 293 8.67 10.89 3.95
CA LEU A 293 7.47 10.82 3.13
C LEU A 293 7.50 9.72 2.05
N MET A 294 8.68 9.31 1.56
CA MET A 294 8.75 8.17 0.63
C MET A 294 8.49 6.84 1.31
N ALA A 295 9.03 6.60 2.50
CA ALA A 295 8.74 5.37 3.23
C ALA A 295 7.27 5.34 3.71
N GLU A 296 6.80 6.47 4.24
CA GLU A 296 5.48 6.60 4.86
C GLU A 296 4.32 6.72 3.87
N LEU A 297 4.50 7.36 2.72
CA LEU A 297 3.42 7.58 1.75
C LEU A 297 3.81 7.16 0.33
N GLY A 298 4.99 7.57 -0.14
CA GLY A 298 5.41 7.35 -1.53
C GLY A 298 5.49 5.89 -1.95
N SER A 299 5.86 5.00 -1.03
CA SER A 299 5.86 3.55 -1.23
C SER A 299 4.52 3.01 -1.72
N HIS A 300 3.40 3.51 -1.18
CA HIS A 300 2.06 3.13 -1.63
C HIS A 300 1.77 3.54 -3.08
N GLN A 301 2.10 4.78 -3.46
CA GLN A 301 1.88 5.27 -4.82
C GLN A 301 2.83 4.60 -5.82
N MET A 302 4.06 4.32 -5.41
CA MET A 302 5.03 3.65 -6.28
C MET A 302 4.71 2.16 -6.46
N ASP A 303 4.13 1.51 -5.44
CA ASP A 303 3.55 0.17 -5.59
C ASP A 303 2.40 0.16 -6.62
N ALA A 304 1.47 1.13 -6.53
CA ALA A 304 0.42 1.30 -7.54
C ALA A 304 0.99 1.51 -8.96
N CYS A 305 1.99 2.38 -9.11
CA CYS A 305 2.65 2.62 -10.39
C CYS A 305 3.35 1.35 -10.90
N SER A 306 3.97 0.58 -10.02
CA SER A 306 4.60 -0.70 -10.36
C SER A 306 3.55 -1.71 -10.85
N ILE A 307 2.37 -1.78 -10.22
CA ILE A 307 1.25 -2.59 -10.72
C ILE A 307 0.86 -2.14 -12.14
N PHE A 308 0.69 -0.84 -12.39
CA PHE A 308 0.32 -0.31 -13.71
C PHE A 308 1.33 -0.62 -14.81
N LEU A 309 2.62 -0.60 -14.47
CA LEU A 309 3.71 -0.85 -15.41
C LEU A 309 4.06 -2.35 -15.55
N GLY A 310 3.30 -3.25 -14.93
CA GLY A 310 3.54 -4.69 -15.02
C GLY A 310 4.75 -5.16 -14.20
N LYS A 311 5.06 -4.47 -13.12
CA LYS A 311 6.12 -4.78 -12.13
C LYS A 311 7.54 -4.76 -12.70
N VAL A 312 7.80 -3.94 -13.71
CA VAL A 312 9.16 -3.66 -14.19
C VAL A 312 9.92 -2.78 -13.18
N HIS A 313 11.24 -2.95 -13.10
CA HIS A 313 12.09 -2.12 -12.24
C HIS A 313 12.37 -0.75 -12.89
N PRO A 314 12.48 0.34 -12.12
CA PRO A 314 12.88 1.63 -12.67
C PRO A 314 14.32 1.62 -13.18
N LEU A 315 14.60 2.50 -14.14
CA LEU A 315 15.94 2.76 -14.68
C LEU A 315 16.69 3.79 -13.83
N ALA A 316 16.00 4.88 -13.43
CA ALA A 316 16.60 5.94 -12.64
C ALA A 316 15.60 6.74 -11.82
N VAL A 317 16.11 7.49 -10.84
CA VAL A 317 15.34 8.43 -10.02
C VAL A 317 16.09 9.74 -9.81
N THR A 318 15.37 10.85 -9.82
CA THR A 318 15.83 12.17 -9.39
C THR A 318 14.75 12.81 -8.51
N GLY A 319 15.14 13.42 -7.38
CA GLY A 319 14.17 14.07 -6.50
C GLY A 319 14.70 15.29 -5.76
N VAL A 320 13.75 16.10 -5.29
CA VAL A 320 13.97 17.21 -4.35
C VAL A 320 13.03 17.02 -3.16
N GLY A 321 13.61 17.03 -1.97
CA GLY A 321 12.89 16.98 -0.71
C GLY A 321 13.42 18.03 0.26
N GLY A 322 12.58 18.47 1.17
CA GLY A 322 13.01 19.34 2.24
C GLY A 322 11.94 19.67 3.26
N LYS A 323 12.38 20.36 4.31
CA LYS A 323 11.53 21.07 5.27
C LYS A 323 11.33 22.50 4.78
N PHE A 324 10.29 22.74 3.99
CA PHE A 324 10.02 24.07 3.43
C PHE A 324 9.04 24.89 4.27
N PHE A 325 8.27 24.24 5.15
CA PHE A 325 7.27 24.88 6.00
C PHE A 325 7.52 24.65 7.50
N TYR A 326 7.85 23.42 7.90
CA TYR A 326 8.14 23.09 9.29
C TYR A 326 9.58 23.44 9.68
N GLY A 327 9.80 23.65 10.98
CA GLY A 327 11.11 24.02 11.53
C GLY A 327 11.03 24.46 12.98
N PRO A 328 12.11 25.03 13.55
CA PRO A 328 12.12 25.55 14.91
C PRO A 328 10.94 26.49 15.18
N GLY A 329 10.18 26.23 16.25
CA GLY A 329 8.95 26.97 16.60
C GLY A 329 7.71 26.63 15.74
N ARG A 330 7.84 25.74 14.76
CA ARG A 330 6.81 25.33 13.80
C ARG A 330 6.79 23.81 13.61
N ASN A 331 6.52 23.05 14.68
CA ASN A 331 6.57 21.58 14.72
C ASN A 331 7.87 21.04 14.10
N ASP A 332 9.01 21.37 14.73
CA ASP A 332 10.33 21.01 14.22
C ASP A 332 10.50 19.49 14.10
N ARG A 333 11.31 19.07 13.13
CA ARG A 333 11.49 17.67 12.71
C ARG A 333 12.77 17.52 11.88
N GLU A 334 13.17 16.29 11.61
CA GLU A 334 14.22 15.97 10.63
C GLU A 334 13.63 15.59 9.27
N SER A 335 12.45 14.95 9.27
CA SER A 335 11.78 14.45 8.07
C SER A 335 11.33 15.58 7.14
N ASP A 336 11.45 15.37 5.84
CA ASP A 336 10.92 16.28 4.82
C ASP A 336 9.40 16.49 4.98
N ASP A 337 8.95 17.71 4.68
CA ASP A 337 7.53 18.07 4.69
C ASP A 337 6.91 18.17 3.30
N SER A 338 7.78 18.22 2.29
CA SER A 338 7.45 18.36 0.89
C SER A 338 8.49 17.63 0.05
N ILE A 339 8.04 16.76 -0.85
CA ILE A 339 8.91 16.01 -1.76
C ILE A 339 8.35 15.98 -3.18
N PHE A 340 9.25 16.00 -4.17
CA PHE A 340 8.97 15.96 -5.59
C PHE A 340 9.98 15.05 -6.27
N ILE A 341 9.51 13.99 -6.93
CA ILE A 341 10.37 12.92 -7.44
C ILE A 341 9.95 12.58 -8.86
N THR A 342 10.93 12.31 -9.71
CA THR A 342 10.75 11.81 -11.07
C THR A 342 11.53 10.50 -11.22
N TYR A 343 10.84 9.46 -11.67
CA TYR A 343 11.41 8.18 -12.04
C TYR A 343 11.33 7.98 -13.55
N GLU A 344 12.32 7.27 -14.06
CA GLU A 344 12.34 6.73 -15.42
C GLU A 344 12.08 5.22 -15.31
N PHE A 345 11.03 4.71 -15.94
CA PHE A 345 10.74 3.28 -16.02
C PHE A 345 10.84 2.80 -17.47
N PRO A 346 11.22 1.53 -17.71
CA PRO A 346 11.21 0.97 -19.05
C PRO A 346 9.77 0.79 -19.53
N GLY A 347 9.47 1.30 -20.72
CA GLY A 347 8.22 1.02 -21.43
C GLY A 347 8.17 -0.42 -21.96
N PRO A 348 7.01 -0.86 -22.50
CA PRO A 348 6.82 -2.26 -22.90
C PRO A 348 7.85 -2.79 -23.90
N ASN A 349 8.34 -1.95 -24.81
CA ASN A 349 9.28 -2.30 -25.88
C ASN A 349 10.74 -1.95 -25.57
N HIS A 350 11.02 -1.51 -24.35
CA HIS A 350 12.39 -1.36 -23.85
C HIS A 350 13.07 -2.73 -23.66
N PRO A 351 14.41 -2.83 -23.77
CA PRO A 351 15.13 -4.09 -23.49
C PRO A 351 14.88 -4.66 -22.08
N LEU A 352 14.69 -3.78 -21.09
CA LEU A 352 14.30 -4.11 -19.71
C LEU A 352 12.78 -4.07 -19.49
N GLY A 353 12.02 -3.81 -20.54
CA GLY A 353 10.56 -3.76 -20.52
C GLY A 353 9.92 -5.15 -20.57
N LYS A 354 8.60 -5.18 -20.36
CA LYS A 354 7.80 -6.41 -20.33
C LYS A 354 7.97 -7.30 -21.58
N ASN A 355 8.05 -6.70 -22.77
CA ASN A 355 8.17 -7.44 -24.03
C ASN A 355 9.63 -7.72 -24.43
N LYS A 356 10.62 -7.26 -23.64
CA LYS A 356 12.05 -7.34 -23.97
C LYS A 356 12.34 -6.85 -25.39
N GLY A 357 11.83 -5.67 -25.73
CA GLY A 357 11.97 -5.11 -27.07
C GLY A 357 13.39 -4.57 -27.31
N LYS A 358 13.52 -3.73 -28.34
CA LYS A 358 14.82 -3.21 -28.79
C LYS A 358 14.93 -1.69 -28.69
N ASP A 359 13.87 -1.03 -28.24
CA ASP A 359 13.78 0.43 -28.22
C ASP A 359 14.25 0.96 -26.86
N SER A 360 15.52 1.36 -26.76
CA SER A 360 16.07 1.93 -25.52
C SER A 360 15.45 3.25 -25.12
N ASP A 361 14.74 3.92 -26.03
CA ASP A 361 14.10 5.21 -25.78
C ASP A 361 12.62 5.06 -25.38
N ASP A 362 12.11 3.83 -25.34
CA ASP A 362 10.78 3.53 -24.81
C ASP A 362 10.79 3.66 -23.28
N ILE A 363 10.66 4.90 -22.81
CA ILE A 363 10.68 5.27 -21.39
C ILE A 363 9.31 5.78 -20.97
N VAL A 364 8.85 5.33 -19.80
CA VAL A 364 7.69 5.88 -19.11
C VAL A 364 8.18 6.71 -17.95
N VAL A 365 7.81 8.00 -17.94
CA VAL A 365 8.14 8.89 -16.82
C VAL A 365 7.09 8.69 -15.73
N VAL A 366 7.51 8.60 -14.48
CA VAL A 366 6.60 8.60 -13.32
C VAL A 366 6.98 9.73 -12.40
N THR A 367 6.03 10.64 -12.12
CA THR A 367 6.25 11.71 -11.15
C THR A 367 5.46 11.44 -9.88
N TYR A 368 6.09 11.68 -8.73
CA TYR A 368 5.46 11.61 -7.42
C TYR A 368 5.65 12.92 -6.66
N SER A 369 4.61 13.35 -5.94
CA SER A 369 4.72 14.47 -5.02
C SER A 369 3.93 14.24 -3.74
N SER A 370 4.49 14.69 -2.62
CA SER A 370 3.83 14.70 -1.33
C SER A 370 4.04 16.04 -0.66
N LEU A 371 2.94 16.71 -0.30
CA LEU A 371 2.93 17.99 0.40
C LEU A 371 2.17 17.82 1.70
N ASN A 372 2.68 18.36 2.80
CA ASN A 372 1.97 18.37 4.08
C ASN A 372 1.19 19.67 4.35
N THR A 373 1.22 20.64 3.44
CA THR A 373 0.67 21.99 3.65
C THR A 373 -0.42 22.38 2.65
N ASN A 374 -0.75 21.51 1.71
CA ASN A 374 -1.79 21.73 0.72
C ASN A 374 -2.39 20.40 0.30
N SER A 375 -3.70 20.22 0.47
CA SER A 375 -4.41 18.99 0.12
C SER A 375 -5.40 19.17 -1.02
N PHE A 376 -5.23 20.20 -1.87
CA PHE A 376 -6.14 20.46 -2.99
C PHE A 376 -6.25 19.23 -3.91
N GLU A 377 -5.10 18.64 -4.27
CA GLU A 377 -5.07 17.29 -4.80
C GLU A 377 -4.80 16.32 -3.65
N SER A 378 -5.79 15.50 -3.28
CA SER A 378 -5.64 14.60 -2.14
C SER A 378 -4.63 13.46 -2.43
N TYR A 379 -5.05 12.29 -2.90
CA TYR A 379 -4.13 11.24 -3.28
C TYR A 379 -4.69 10.37 -4.40
N GLY A 380 -3.80 9.77 -5.18
CA GLY A 380 -4.14 8.93 -6.33
C GLY A 380 -3.12 8.97 -7.45
N GLU A 381 -3.50 8.37 -8.58
CA GLU A 381 -2.63 8.17 -9.74
C GLU A 381 -3.35 8.52 -11.05
N CYS A 382 -2.73 9.34 -11.92
CA CYS A 382 -3.20 9.62 -13.28
C CYS A 382 -2.25 8.96 -14.29
N VAL A 383 -2.74 7.95 -14.99
CA VAL A 383 -2.03 7.25 -16.05
C VAL A 383 -2.42 7.88 -17.39
N MET A 384 -1.43 8.39 -18.12
CA MET A 384 -1.62 9.09 -19.39
C MET A 384 -0.97 8.30 -20.53
N GLY A 385 -1.82 7.84 -21.45
CA GLY A 385 -1.39 7.16 -22.67
C GLY A 385 -1.79 7.91 -23.94
N SER A 386 -1.25 7.47 -25.07
CA SER A 386 -1.42 8.14 -26.37
C SER A 386 -2.86 8.17 -26.90
N ARG A 387 -3.78 7.40 -26.30
CA ARG A 387 -5.19 7.33 -26.71
C ARG A 387 -6.18 7.61 -25.58
N GLY A 388 -5.72 7.80 -24.36
CA GLY A 388 -6.59 8.09 -23.23
C GLY A 388 -5.86 8.28 -21.92
N SER A 389 -6.62 8.67 -20.90
CA SER A 389 -6.16 8.83 -19.52
C SER A 389 -7.04 8.04 -18.56
N MET A 390 -6.41 7.45 -17.55
CA MET A 390 -7.08 6.79 -16.43
C MET A 390 -6.69 7.48 -15.13
N VAL A 391 -7.67 7.77 -14.29
CA VAL A 391 -7.50 8.53 -13.05
C VAL A 391 -8.01 7.65 -11.91
N VAL A 392 -7.12 7.20 -11.06
CA VAL A 392 -7.45 6.50 -9.81
C VAL A 392 -7.46 7.53 -8.70
N GLU A 393 -8.60 7.75 -8.06
CA GLU A 393 -8.77 8.74 -7.00
C GLU A 393 -9.08 8.07 -5.66
N GLN A 394 -8.25 8.38 -4.66
CA GLN A 394 -8.42 7.99 -3.26
C GLN A 394 -8.69 6.51 -3.01
N GLU A 395 -8.13 5.60 -3.83
CA GLU A 395 -8.38 4.15 -3.74
C GLU A 395 -9.88 3.77 -3.80
N GLN A 396 -10.73 4.64 -4.34
CA GLN A 396 -12.19 4.49 -4.29
C GLN A 396 -12.85 4.58 -5.67
N SER A 397 -12.29 5.36 -6.57
CA SER A 397 -12.88 5.61 -7.89
C SER A 397 -11.83 5.52 -8.98
N ILE A 398 -12.22 4.94 -10.11
CA ILE A 398 -11.48 5.05 -11.37
C ILE A 398 -12.33 5.83 -12.36
N TYR A 399 -11.69 6.77 -13.04
CA TYR A 399 -12.26 7.49 -14.16
C TYR A 399 -11.45 7.20 -15.42
N LEU A 400 -12.13 6.93 -16.52
CA LEU A 400 -11.50 6.64 -17.80
C LEU A 400 -11.93 7.69 -18.83
N TYR A 401 -10.97 8.27 -19.54
CA TYR A 401 -11.20 9.32 -20.54
C TYR A 401 -10.43 9.01 -21.82
N THR A 402 -11.04 9.18 -22.99
CA THR A 402 -10.33 9.04 -24.26
C THR A 402 -9.66 10.35 -24.67
N GLU A 403 -8.61 10.24 -25.46
CA GLU A 403 -8.13 11.37 -26.27
C GLU A 403 -9.14 11.72 -27.35
N ARG A 404 -9.06 12.96 -27.84
CA ARG A 404 -9.89 13.39 -28.96
C ARG A 404 -9.46 12.64 -30.22
N ASP A 405 -10.42 12.03 -30.91
CA ASP A 405 -10.18 11.46 -32.24
C ASP A 405 -9.92 12.60 -33.25
N PRO A 406 -8.73 12.68 -33.87
CA PRO A 406 -8.39 13.74 -34.80
C PRO A 406 -9.24 13.70 -36.09
N ASN A 407 -9.87 12.56 -36.40
CA ASN A 407 -10.76 12.43 -37.55
C ASN A 407 -12.16 13.03 -37.29
N LYS A 408 -12.44 13.48 -36.05
CA LYS A 408 -13.68 14.16 -35.66
C LYS A 408 -13.49 15.68 -35.59
N LYS A 409 -14.56 16.43 -35.88
CA LYS A 409 -14.51 17.89 -35.96
C LYS A 409 -14.16 18.49 -34.60
N ALA A 410 -13.48 19.64 -34.58
CA ALA A 410 -13.07 20.29 -33.34
C ALA A 410 -14.22 20.79 -32.47
N THR A 411 -15.38 20.98 -33.07
CA THR A 411 -16.65 21.33 -32.42
C THR A 411 -17.31 20.14 -31.73
N ASP A 412 -16.89 18.91 -32.04
CA ASP A 412 -17.40 17.71 -31.40
C ASP A 412 -16.80 17.69 -29.98
N ALA A 413 -17.67 17.58 -28.96
CA ALA A 413 -17.21 17.44 -27.59
C ALA A 413 -16.18 16.30 -27.50
N ARG A 414 -15.09 16.49 -26.74
CA ARG A 414 -14.12 15.42 -26.45
C ARG A 414 -14.93 14.18 -26.07
N SER A 415 -14.80 13.09 -26.83
CA SER A 415 -15.56 11.87 -26.52
C SER A 415 -15.26 11.51 -25.08
N THR A 416 -16.29 11.51 -24.27
CA THR A 416 -16.20 11.05 -22.90
C THR A 416 -16.81 9.67 -22.79
N GLU A 417 -17.26 9.01 -23.87
CA GLU A 417 -17.79 7.65 -23.82
C GLU A 417 -16.82 6.67 -24.49
N VAL A 418 -16.53 5.55 -23.84
CA VAL A 418 -15.61 4.50 -24.32
C VAL A 418 -16.42 3.26 -24.68
N SER A 419 -16.36 2.82 -25.94
CA SER A 419 -16.87 1.50 -26.35
C SER A 419 -15.74 0.68 -26.99
N VAL A 420 -15.77 -0.64 -26.75
CA VAL A 420 -14.80 -1.59 -27.34
C VAL A 420 -15.50 -2.36 -28.47
N THR A 421 -15.23 -2.00 -29.72
CA THR A 421 -15.71 -2.75 -30.90
C THR A 421 -14.60 -3.63 -31.48
N THR A 422 -14.99 -4.80 -31.98
CA THR A 422 -14.08 -5.75 -32.62
C THR A 422 -14.13 -5.61 -34.13
N GLY A 423 -13.01 -5.22 -34.75
CA GLY A 423 -12.80 -5.42 -36.18
C GLY A 423 -12.38 -6.87 -36.50
N PRO A 424 -12.49 -7.33 -37.77
CA PRO A 424 -12.03 -8.66 -38.17
C PRO A 424 -10.51 -8.74 -38.01
N GLY A 425 -10.04 -9.44 -36.97
CA GLY A 425 -8.61 -9.52 -36.63
C GLY A 425 -8.28 -9.59 -35.14
N GLY A 426 -9.26 -9.49 -34.24
CA GLY A 426 -9.11 -9.85 -32.82
C GLY A 426 -8.26 -8.92 -31.96
N LYS A 427 -7.81 -7.77 -32.48
CA LYS A 427 -7.23 -6.69 -31.67
C LYS A 427 -8.36 -5.74 -31.23
N PRO A 428 -8.45 -5.37 -29.93
CA PRO A 428 -9.43 -4.38 -29.48
C PRO A 428 -9.21 -3.05 -30.21
N ALA A 429 -10.26 -2.51 -30.81
CA ALA A 429 -10.28 -1.14 -31.32
C ALA A 429 -11.26 -0.34 -30.45
N MET A 430 -10.85 0.86 -30.02
CA MET A 430 -11.79 1.80 -29.41
C MET A 430 -12.63 2.43 -30.53
N GLU A 431 -13.95 2.40 -30.38
CA GLU A 431 -14.81 3.32 -31.12
C GLU A 431 -15.46 4.31 -30.15
N ALA A 432 -15.40 5.58 -30.54
CA ALA A 432 -16.05 6.66 -29.84
C ALA A 432 -17.39 6.94 -30.53
N SER A 433 -18.50 6.97 -29.80
CA SER A 433 -19.77 7.53 -30.27
C SER A 433 -20.10 8.82 -29.52
N SER A 434 -20.65 9.80 -30.23
CA SER A 434 -21.07 11.09 -29.67
C SER A 434 -22.54 11.05 -29.26
N THR A 435 -22.84 11.32 -28.00
CA THR A 435 -24.23 11.40 -27.53
C THR A 435 -24.61 12.86 -27.23
N TRP A 436 -24.89 13.64 -28.28
CA TRP A 436 -25.67 14.88 -28.22
C TRP A 436 -26.63 14.92 -29.43
N GLY A 437 -27.85 14.42 -29.22
CA GLY A 437 -29.02 14.66 -30.05
C GLY A 437 -30.16 15.18 -29.15
N PRO A 438 -31.01 16.11 -29.62
CA PRO A 438 -31.99 16.78 -28.76
C PRO A 438 -33.16 15.83 -28.45
N GLY A 439 -33.42 15.60 -27.17
CA GLY A 439 -34.69 15.04 -26.70
C GLY A 439 -34.67 13.54 -26.38
N ALA A 440 -34.21 13.21 -25.17
CA ALA A 440 -34.81 12.16 -24.35
C ALA A 440 -34.46 12.47 -22.90
N GLY A 441 -35.48 12.60 -22.04
CA GLY A 441 -35.32 12.84 -20.62
C GLY A 441 -34.55 11.70 -19.93
N PRO A 442 -34.06 11.93 -18.69
CA PRO A 442 -33.28 10.94 -17.97
C PRO A 442 -34.11 9.66 -17.77
N PRO A 443 -33.61 8.47 -18.15
CA PRO A 443 -34.15 7.25 -17.59
C PRO A 443 -33.84 7.26 -16.09
N ALA A 444 -34.86 6.91 -15.33
CA ALA A 444 -34.88 6.91 -13.88
C ALA A 444 -33.69 6.15 -13.26
N ALA A 445 -33.28 6.64 -12.09
CA ALA A 445 -32.45 5.93 -11.14
C ALA A 445 -32.88 4.45 -11.01
N GLY A 446 -31.96 3.52 -11.28
CA GLY A 446 -32.23 2.11 -11.11
C GLY A 446 -31.05 1.24 -11.52
N GLY A 447 -30.44 0.57 -10.53
CA GLY A 447 -29.62 -0.62 -10.77
C GLY A 447 -28.11 -0.37 -10.85
N GLY A 448 -27.48 -0.09 -9.71
CA GLY A 448 -26.03 -0.25 -9.57
C GLY A 448 -25.63 -1.72 -9.75
N ALA A 449 -24.63 -1.98 -10.58
CA ALA A 449 -23.92 -3.25 -10.56
C ALA A 449 -22.95 -3.24 -9.37
N PRO A 450 -22.98 -4.27 -8.50
CA PRO A 450 -22.20 -4.26 -7.27
C PRO A 450 -20.74 -4.55 -7.59
N ALA A 451 -19.85 -3.61 -7.26
CA ALA A 451 -18.49 -3.96 -6.95
C ALA A 451 -18.55 -4.81 -5.66
N ALA A 452 -18.32 -6.12 -5.79
CA ALA A 452 -18.24 -7.13 -4.73
C ALA A 452 -18.57 -6.62 -3.31
N GLY A 453 -19.87 -6.56 -3.04
CA GLY A 453 -20.44 -6.00 -1.82
C GLY A 453 -21.83 -5.48 -2.14
N GLY A 454 -22.85 -5.87 -1.36
CA GLY A 454 -24.23 -5.43 -1.58
C GLY A 454 -24.36 -3.89 -1.59
N PRO A 455 -25.51 -3.34 -2.03
CA PRO A 455 -25.73 -1.90 -2.04
C PRO A 455 -25.44 -1.30 -0.65
N GLY A 456 -24.39 -0.48 -0.56
CA GLY A 456 -23.90 0.12 0.70
C GLY A 456 -22.62 -0.49 1.28
N ALA A 457 -22.04 -1.54 0.69
CA ALA A 457 -20.73 -2.05 1.08
C ALA A 457 -19.61 -1.10 0.60
N ALA A 458 -18.74 -0.68 1.51
CA ALA A 458 -17.56 0.11 1.15
C ALA A 458 -16.63 -0.72 0.23
N VAL A 459 -16.06 -0.08 -0.79
CA VAL A 459 -15.02 -0.69 -1.63
C VAL A 459 -13.88 -1.18 -0.73
N SER A 460 -13.52 -2.46 -0.83
CA SER A 460 -12.42 -2.98 -0.02
C SER A 460 -11.12 -2.28 -0.39
N ARG A 461 -10.38 -1.86 0.64
CA ARG A 461 -9.03 -1.30 0.52
C ARG A 461 -7.95 -2.39 0.43
N GLY A 462 -8.31 -3.66 0.53
CA GLY A 462 -7.41 -4.82 0.36
C GLY A 462 -6.81 -5.38 1.65
N TYR A 463 -6.88 -4.67 2.79
CA TYR A 463 -6.31 -5.15 4.06
C TYR A 463 -6.93 -6.47 4.53
N LYS A 464 -8.25 -6.61 4.38
CA LYS A 464 -8.96 -7.84 4.74
C LYS A 464 -8.47 -9.00 3.88
N GLU A 465 -8.51 -8.82 2.56
CA GLU A 465 -8.10 -9.81 1.57
C GLU A 465 -6.62 -10.20 1.71
N GLU A 466 -5.74 -9.25 2.06
CA GLU A 466 -4.32 -9.51 2.34
C GLU A 466 -4.13 -10.46 3.52
N MET A 467 -4.80 -10.18 4.65
CA MET A 467 -4.72 -11.04 5.83
C MET A 467 -5.37 -12.41 5.60
N GLU A 468 -6.45 -12.47 4.81
CA GLU A 468 -7.08 -13.73 4.41
C GLU A 468 -6.16 -14.57 3.51
N ASP A 469 -5.53 -13.97 2.48
CA ASP A 469 -4.58 -14.67 1.61
C ASP A 469 -3.33 -15.10 2.37
N PHE A 470 -2.83 -14.27 3.29
CA PHE A 470 -1.73 -14.63 4.17
C PHE A 470 -2.05 -15.86 5.01
N ALA A 471 -3.22 -15.88 5.66
CA ALA A 471 -3.67 -17.02 6.45
C ALA A 471 -3.90 -18.27 5.59
N TYR A 472 -4.45 -18.11 4.39
CA TYR A 472 -4.61 -19.19 3.42
C TYR A 472 -3.26 -19.78 3.02
N CYS A 473 -2.27 -18.94 2.68
CA CYS A 473 -0.93 -19.39 2.35
C CYS A 473 -0.26 -20.15 3.50
N ILE A 474 -0.49 -19.75 4.77
CA ILE A 474 0.01 -20.50 5.94
C ILE A 474 -0.60 -21.90 6.02
N ARG A 475 -1.90 -22.04 5.74
CA ARG A 475 -2.57 -23.34 5.80
C ARG A 475 -2.15 -24.28 4.67
N GLU A 476 -1.82 -23.73 3.51
CA GLU A 476 -1.32 -24.48 2.36
C GLU A 476 0.21 -24.66 2.36
N TRP A 477 0.91 -24.12 3.37
CA TRP A 477 2.37 -24.10 3.39
C TRP A 477 2.97 -25.49 3.61
N ASP A 478 3.70 -26.00 2.62
CA ASP A 478 4.57 -27.16 2.77
C ASP A 478 5.99 -26.70 3.13
N SER A 479 6.38 -26.96 4.37
CA SER A 479 7.72 -26.62 4.87
C SER A 479 8.85 -27.38 4.16
N LYS A 480 8.56 -28.51 3.49
CA LYS A 480 9.55 -29.26 2.71
C LYS A 480 9.86 -28.59 1.37
N LEU A 481 8.86 -27.94 0.77
CA LEU A 481 9.04 -27.17 -0.47
C LEU A 481 9.63 -25.79 -0.18
N GLY A 482 9.23 -25.16 0.94
CA GLY A 482 9.72 -23.85 1.35
C GLY A 482 9.66 -22.81 0.22
N TYR A 483 10.80 -22.19 -0.09
CA TYR A 483 10.91 -21.17 -1.13
C TYR A 483 11.44 -21.71 -2.46
N GLU A 484 11.30 -23.00 -2.73
CA GLU A 484 11.80 -23.61 -3.97
C GLU A 484 11.10 -23.02 -5.21
N LYS A 485 11.89 -22.77 -6.26
CA LYS A 485 11.41 -22.29 -7.56
C LYS A 485 11.49 -23.40 -8.62
N ASP A 486 10.58 -23.37 -9.59
CA ASP A 486 10.62 -24.20 -10.79
C ASP A 486 11.70 -23.70 -11.78
N PRO A 487 12.02 -24.46 -12.85
CA PRO A 487 13.00 -24.02 -13.86
C PRO A 487 12.63 -22.72 -14.60
N ALA A 488 11.36 -22.29 -14.52
CA ALA A 488 10.89 -21.01 -15.07
C ALA A 488 11.01 -19.85 -14.04
N GLY A 489 11.58 -20.11 -12.86
CA GLY A 489 11.81 -19.12 -11.80
C GLY A 489 10.57 -18.81 -10.95
N ARG A 490 9.48 -19.58 -11.06
CA ARG A 490 8.25 -19.40 -10.28
C ARG A 490 8.30 -20.24 -9.01
N PHE A 491 7.82 -19.72 -7.89
CA PHE A 491 7.71 -20.51 -6.66
C PHE A 491 6.82 -21.73 -6.86
N LYS A 492 7.26 -22.90 -6.37
CA LYS A 492 6.52 -24.17 -6.51
C LYS A 492 5.24 -24.22 -5.69
N GLN A 493 5.14 -23.39 -4.65
CA GLN A 493 3.95 -23.21 -3.84
C GLN A 493 3.52 -21.75 -3.80
N ARG A 494 2.24 -21.52 -3.49
CA ARG A 494 1.65 -20.19 -3.42
C ARG A 494 2.31 -19.39 -2.30
N LEU A 495 2.67 -18.14 -2.61
CA LEU A 495 3.08 -17.14 -1.64
C LEU A 495 2.07 -15.99 -1.64
N PRO A 496 2.03 -15.20 -0.56
CA PRO A 496 1.34 -13.91 -0.56
C PRO A 496 1.78 -13.04 -1.75
N ARG A 497 0.84 -12.25 -2.28
CA ARG A 497 1.07 -11.43 -3.48
C ARG A 497 2.18 -10.40 -3.31
N CYS A 498 2.34 -9.87 -2.08
CA CYS A 498 3.46 -9.01 -1.67
C CYS A 498 4.39 -9.76 -0.69
N HIS A 499 4.95 -10.89 -1.15
CA HIS A 499 6.02 -11.59 -0.43
C HIS A 499 7.33 -10.80 -0.51
N GLY A 500 8.32 -11.21 0.29
CA GLY A 500 9.56 -10.44 0.50
C GLY A 500 10.29 -9.96 -0.78
N GLU A 501 10.37 -10.75 -1.85
CA GLU A 501 11.03 -10.32 -3.11
C GLU A 501 10.29 -9.17 -3.80
N VAL A 502 8.94 -9.18 -3.79
CA VAL A 502 8.11 -8.09 -4.34
C VAL A 502 8.24 -6.85 -3.47
N ALA A 503 8.09 -6.99 -2.16
CA ALA A 503 8.14 -5.87 -1.23
C ALA A 503 9.50 -5.18 -1.16
N MET A 504 10.58 -5.95 -1.38
CA MET A 504 11.93 -5.39 -1.46
C MET A 504 12.09 -4.49 -2.69
N ALA A 505 11.46 -4.81 -3.82
CA ALA A 505 11.48 -3.93 -4.98
C ALA A 505 10.86 -2.57 -4.66
N ASP A 506 9.68 -2.56 -4.01
CA ASP A 506 9.03 -1.32 -3.57
C ASP A 506 9.90 -0.53 -2.57
N ALA A 507 10.58 -1.24 -1.66
CA ALA A 507 11.52 -0.62 -0.73
C ALA A 507 12.74 -0.01 -1.42
N ILE A 508 13.32 -0.69 -2.41
CA ILE A 508 14.42 -0.14 -3.22
C ILE A 508 13.98 1.15 -3.91
N ILE A 509 12.78 1.17 -4.50
CA ILE A 509 12.23 2.35 -5.18
C ILE A 509 12.10 3.53 -4.20
N ALA A 510 11.50 3.30 -3.04
CA ALA A 510 11.26 4.35 -2.05
C ALA A 510 12.55 4.85 -1.38
N LEU A 511 13.43 3.94 -0.96
CA LEU A 511 14.66 4.28 -0.24
C LEU A 511 15.70 4.93 -1.16
N THR A 512 15.78 4.50 -2.43
CA THR A 512 16.69 5.13 -3.40
C THR A 512 16.26 6.56 -3.73
N ALA A 513 14.95 6.86 -3.73
CA ALA A 513 14.48 8.25 -3.83
C ALA A 513 14.96 9.12 -2.67
N ASN A 514 14.93 8.60 -1.44
CA ASN A 514 15.50 9.32 -0.29
C ASN A 514 16.99 9.62 -0.48
N LEU A 515 17.76 8.64 -1.01
CA LEU A 515 19.18 8.86 -1.33
C LEU A 515 19.36 9.95 -2.40
N SER A 516 18.54 9.92 -3.46
CA SER A 516 18.58 10.92 -4.54
C SER A 516 18.24 12.33 -4.03
N MET A 517 17.23 12.48 -3.18
CA MET A 517 16.88 13.76 -2.56
C MET A 517 18.00 14.27 -1.66
N LYS A 518 18.62 13.39 -0.87
CA LYS A 518 19.72 13.72 0.04
C LYS A 518 20.98 14.14 -0.70
N SER A 519 21.35 13.43 -1.78
CA SER A 519 22.55 13.72 -2.58
C SER A 519 22.32 14.81 -3.62
N ARG A 520 21.05 15.11 -3.95
CA ARG A 520 20.62 15.98 -5.08
C ARG A 520 21.20 15.51 -6.41
N GLN A 521 21.24 14.20 -6.62
CA GLN A 521 21.76 13.58 -7.84
C GLN A 521 20.75 12.61 -8.45
N ARG A 522 20.80 12.45 -9.77
CA ARG A 522 20.16 11.32 -10.46
C ARG A 522 20.88 10.04 -10.05
N ILE A 523 20.13 9.03 -9.63
CA ILE A 523 20.64 7.70 -9.29
C ILE A 523 20.07 6.70 -10.28
N GLU A 524 20.96 5.95 -10.94
CA GLU A 524 20.59 4.80 -11.76
C GLU A 524 20.41 3.57 -10.88
N PHE A 525 19.36 2.80 -11.14
CA PHE A 525 19.12 1.57 -10.43
C PHE A 525 20.00 0.45 -10.96
N ASN A 526 20.56 -0.33 -10.05
CA ASN A 526 21.28 -1.56 -10.39
C ASN A 526 20.34 -2.76 -10.24
N GLU A 527 20.19 -3.56 -11.29
CA GLU A 527 19.37 -4.79 -11.28
C GLU A 527 19.77 -5.78 -10.17
N ASN A 528 21.03 -5.79 -9.72
CA ASN A 528 21.46 -6.63 -8.60
C ASN A 528 20.89 -6.18 -7.25
N TRP A 529 20.44 -4.93 -7.10
CA TRP A 529 19.76 -4.50 -5.88
C TRP A 529 18.46 -5.27 -5.67
N PHE A 530 17.74 -5.59 -6.74
CA PHE A 530 16.46 -6.31 -6.72
C PHE A 530 16.60 -7.83 -6.53
N LYS A 531 17.83 -8.35 -6.51
CA LYS A 531 18.12 -9.77 -6.26
C LYS A 531 18.41 -9.99 -4.78
N GLY A 532 17.59 -10.80 -4.12
CA GLY A 532 17.66 -11.00 -2.67
C GLY A 532 18.92 -11.73 -2.18
N ASP A 533 19.59 -12.46 -3.07
CA ASP A 533 20.83 -13.21 -2.84
C ASP A 533 22.10 -12.44 -3.24
N ALA A 534 21.96 -11.34 -3.98
CA ALA A 534 23.07 -10.51 -4.39
C ALA A 534 23.49 -9.54 -3.24
N PRO A 535 24.79 -9.32 -2.98
CA PRO A 535 25.23 -8.46 -1.87
C PRO A 535 25.07 -6.96 -2.14
N GLU A 536 24.87 -6.54 -3.39
CA GLU A 536 24.88 -5.12 -3.78
C GLU A 536 23.66 -4.38 -3.24
N VAL A 537 23.90 -3.19 -2.68
CA VAL A 537 22.87 -2.25 -2.22
C VAL A 537 23.36 -0.81 -2.42
N PRO A 538 22.47 0.16 -2.64
CA PRO A 538 22.84 1.58 -2.73
C PRO A 538 23.12 2.22 -1.37
N ASP A 539 22.76 1.54 -0.28
CA ASP A 539 22.77 2.08 1.09
C ASP A 539 23.77 1.36 2.02
N LYS A 540 24.83 0.79 1.44
CA LYS A 540 25.88 0.02 2.15
C LYS A 540 26.50 0.76 3.34
N ASP A 541 26.54 2.09 3.28
CA ASP A 541 27.16 2.95 4.31
C ASP A 541 26.16 3.40 5.39
N THR A 542 24.90 2.99 5.28
CA THR A 542 23.86 3.30 6.28
C THR A 542 23.96 2.37 7.48
N LYS A 543 23.75 2.91 8.68
CA LYS A 543 23.74 2.14 9.93
C LYS A 543 22.30 2.05 10.44
N PRO A 544 21.69 0.86 10.46
CA PRO A 544 20.35 0.72 11.01
C PRO A 544 20.37 0.95 12.52
N ARG A 545 19.24 1.42 13.05
CA ARG A 545 19.11 1.70 14.48
C ARG A 545 19.22 0.44 15.35
N LEU A 546 18.68 -0.66 14.86
CA LEU A 546 18.75 -1.98 15.48
C LEU A 546 19.51 -2.95 14.58
N ASN A 547 20.51 -3.62 15.16
CA ASN A 547 21.26 -4.65 14.47
C ASN A 547 20.40 -5.90 14.27
N VAL A 548 20.46 -6.48 13.07
CA VAL A 548 19.65 -7.63 12.64
C VAL A 548 20.47 -8.91 12.42
N THR A 549 21.63 -9.01 13.09
CA THR A 549 22.57 -10.13 12.95
C THR A 549 21.93 -11.48 13.28
#